data_AF-A0A1B0DH06-F1
#
_entry.id   AF-A0A1B0DH06-F1
#
_cell.length_a   1.000
_cell.length_b   1.000
_cell.length_c   1.000
_cell.angle_alpha   90.00
_cell.angle_beta   90.00
_cell.angle_gamma   90.00
#
_symmetry.space_group_name_H-M   'P 1'
#
loop_
_entity.id
_entity.type
_entity.pdbx_description
1 polymer ?
#
loop_
_entity_poly.entity_id
_entity_poly.type
_entity_poly.pdbx_seq_one_letter_code
_entity_poly.pdbx_strand_id
1 'polypeptide(L)'
;MRVYRDFFSYSGGIYKHSQSDSEPSGFHSVRIVGWGEEQEGYSVTKYWIAANSWGTWWGENGYFRILRGTNECEIENYVLASWADVFIKAKVSSQGQSFARQPVLRCHHKGTYFTQFDPPVKDNCNLCRCQPDGQVLCDRETCLVDEDLLHNINSASRTLGWRASNYTEFWGRKYSDGLDLRLGTFEPTYPVKAMTRLTSRRSEHPRSFDSRDQWPGFVSRVVDQGWCGSSWAVSTTSVASDRFAILSKGREVVQLAPQHLLSCVRKQRGCNGGHLDVAWNYLRRAGVADEECYPYEASRNKCRVH
;
A
#
# COMPACT_ATOMS: atom_id res chain seq x y z
N MET A 1 -3.55 -1.22 9.53
CA MET A 1 -4.79 -1.94 9.17
C MET A 1 -4.44 -3.28 8.56
N ARG A 2 -5.39 -4.22 8.61
CA ARG A 2 -5.44 -5.40 7.74
C ARG A 2 -5.92 -4.97 6.35
N VAL A 3 -5.53 -5.69 5.30
CA VAL A 3 -5.96 -5.46 3.92
C VAL A 3 -6.39 -6.79 3.31
N TYR A 4 -7.53 -6.75 2.63
CA TYR A 4 -8.22 -7.85 1.96
C TYR A 4 -8.18 -7.65 0.44
N ARG A 5 -8.69 -8.60 -0.35
CA ARG A 5 -8.55 -8.58 -1.82
C ARG A 5 -9.39 -7.49 -2.46
N ASP A 6 -10.61 -7.29 -1.97
CA ASP A 6 -11.54 -6.26 -2.42
C ASP A 6 -10.96 -4.84 -2.28
N PHE A 7 -10.25 -4.55 -1.18
CA PHE A 7 -9.62 -3.23 -0.94
C PHE A 7 -8.66 -2.79 -2.05
N PHE A 8 -7.95 -3.71 -2.73
CA PHE A 8 -7.06 -3.34 -3.83
C PHE A 8 -7.79 -2.64 -4.99
N SER A 9 -9.08 -2.93 -5.16
CA SER A 9 -9.93 -2.33 -6.20
C SER A 9 -10.59 -1.01 -5.82
N TYR A 10 -10.50 -0.54 -4.57
CA TYR A 10 -11.21 0.65 -4.09
C TYR A 10 -10.98 1.89 -4.96
N SER A 11 -12.06 2.56 -5.38
CA SER A 11 -12.03 3.79 -6.18
C SER A 11 -12.87 4.95 -5.61
N GLY A 12 -13.45 4.79 -4.43
CA GLY A 12 -14.11 5.86 -3.67
C GLY A 12 -15.36 5.45 -2.90
N GLY A 13 -15.80 6.34 -2.01
CA GLY A 13 -16.86 6.10 -1.02
C GLY A 13 -16.29 5.73 0.36
N ILE A 14 -17.12 5.28 1.29
CA ILE A 14 -16.66 4.82 2.61
C ILE A 14 -16.43 3.31 2.55
N TYR A 15 -15.16 2.91 2.46
CA TYR A 15 -14.78 1.50 2.40
C TYR A 15 -15.21 0.75 3.67
N LYS A 16 -15.76 -0.44 3.42
CA LYS A 16 -16.11 -1.48 4.38
C LYS A 16 -15.89 -2.83 3.69
N HIS A 17 -15.23 -3.76 4.36
CA HIS A 17 -14.86 -5.04 3.75
C HIS A 17 -16.09 -5.89 3.39
N SER A 18 -16.07 -6.46 2.19
CA SER A 18 -17.08 -7.37 1.68
C SER A 18 -16.83 -8.80 2.20
N GLN A 19 -17.71 -9.27 3.09
CA GLN A 19 -17.59 -10.57 3.79
C GLN A 19 -17.66 -11.81 2.87
N SER A 20 -17.78 -11.61 1.56
CA SER A 20 -17.69 -12.61 0.50
C SER A 20 -16.25 -12.99 0.13
N ASP A 21 -15.24 -12.19 0.51
CA ASP A 21 -13.83 -12.46 0.23
C ASP A 21 -13.18 -13.31 1.33
N SER A 22 -12.87 -14.57 1.02
CA SER A 22 -12.23 -15.51 1.93
C SER A 22 -10.71 -15.64 1.75
N GLU A 23 -10.09 -14.77 0.94
CA GLU A 23 -8.67 -14.86 0.61
C GLU A 23 -7.75 -14.41 1.76
N PRO A 24 -6.48 -14.85 1.83
CA PRO A 24 -5.55 -14.45 2.88
C PRO A 24 -5.36 -12.92 2.93
N SER A 25 -5.42 -12.35 4.13
CA SER A 25 -5.26 -10.91 4.35
C SER A 25 -3.90 -10.59 4.98
N GLY A 26 -3.28 -9.48 4.55
CA GLY A 26 -1.99 -9.00 5.06
C GLY A 26 -2.11 -7.71 5.87
N PHE A 27 -1.00 -7.26 6.47
CA PHE A 27 -0.93 -6.02 7.25
C PHE A 27 -0.27 -4.88 6.48
N HIS A 28 -0.90 -3.70 6.55
CA HIS A 28 -0.50 -2.49 5.84
C HIS A 28 -0.51 -1.28 6.77
N SER A 29 0.47 -0.39 6.58
CA SER A 29 0.52 0.88 7.29
C SER A 29 0.12 2.01 6.36
N VAL A 30 -0.74 2.88 6.88
CA VAL A 30 -1.35 4.01 6.17
C VAL A 30 -1.27 5.22 7.07
N ARG A 31 -1.26 6.41 6.47
CA ARG A 31 -1.22 7.68 7.22
C ARG A 31 -2.64 8.23 7.32
N ILE A 32 -3.24 8.21 8.51
CA ILE A 32 -4.50 8.91 8.77
C ILE A 32 -4.21 10.42 8.74
N VAL A 33 -4.93 11.16 7.89
CA VAL A 33 -4.82 12.62 7.75
C VAL A 33 -6.06 13.36 8.27
N GLY A 34 -7.18 12.67 8.44
CA GLY A 34 -8.45 13.32 8.81
C GLY A 34 -9.57 12.35 9.17
N TRP A 35 -10.76 12.88 9.39
CA TRP A 35 -11.99 12.15 9.61
C TRP A 35 -13.21 12.96 9.14
N GLY A 36 -14.33 12.30 8.98
CA GLY A 36 -15.60 12.96 8.67
C GLY A 36 -16.81 12.12 9.02
N GLU A 37 -17.97 12.63 8.62
CA GLU A 37 -19.31 12.06 8.83
C GLU A 37 -20.14 12.40 7.58
N GLU A 38 -20.56 11.39 6.83
CA GLU A 38 -21.55 11.54 5.75
C GLU A 38 -22.95 11.27 6.31
N GLN A 39 -23.95 12.03 5.84
CA GLN A 39 -25.35 11.87 6.27
C GLN A 39 -26.21 11.43 5.09
N GLU A 40 -26.89 10.29 5.23
CA GLU A 40 -27.85 9.77 4.28
C GLU A 40 -29.22 9.63 4.96
N GLY A 41 -30.11 10.59 4.70
CA GLY A 41 -31.38 10.72 5.43
C GLY A 41 -31.14 10.96 6.92
N TYR A 42 -31.51 9.97 7.75
CA TYR A 42 -31.30 9.98 9.20
C TYR A 42 -30.02 9.23 9.64
N SER A 43 -29.38 8.48 8.74
CA SER A 43 -28.16 7.72 9.02
C SER A 43 -26.93 8.62 8.94
N VAL A 44 -25.98 8.44 9.86
CA VAL A 44 -24.69 9.17 9.87
C VAL A 44 -23.54 8.18 9.86
N THR A 45 -22.88 8.05 8.71
CA THR A 45 -21.75 7.13 8.50
C THR A 45 -20.45 7.85 8.77
N LYS A 46 -19.74 7.42 9.80
CA LYS A 46 -18.48 8.02 10.26
C LYS A 46 -17.30 7.38 9.52
N TYR A 47 -16.32 8.18 9.10
CA TYR A 47 -15.13 7.68 8.41
C TYR A 47 -13.82 8.32 8.90
N TRP A 48 -12.72 7.60 8.70
CA TRP A 48 -11.35 8.15 8.67
C TRP A 48 -10.97 8.52 7.23
N ILE A 49 -10.10 9.50 7.07
CA ILE A 49 -9.43 9.84 5.81
C ILE A 49 -7.97 9.42 5.94
N ALA A 50 -7.48 8.57 5.05
CA ALA A 50 -6.10 8.08 5.08
C ALA A 50 -5.42 8.18 3.70
N ALA A 51 -4.15 8.58 3.71
CA ALA A 51 -3.25 8.47 2.58
C ALA A 51 -2.68 7.05 2.50
N ASN A 52 -2.80 6.43 1.32
CA ASN A 52 -2.16 5.17 1.00
C ASN A 52 -0.70 5.40 0.53
N SER A 53 0.00 4.34 0.16
CA SER A 53 1.39 4.34 -0.35
C SER A 53 1.49 3.72 -1.75
N TRP A 54 0.41 3.74 -2.51
CA TRP A 54 0.30 3.18 -3.87
C TRP A 54 0.14 4.28 -4.94
N GLY A 55 0.66 5.48 -4.72
CA GLY A 55 0.58 6.58 -5.68
C GLY A 55 -0.79 7.25 -5.79
N THR A 56 -0.87 8.29 -6.62
CA THR A 56 -2.09 9.10 -6.80
C THR A 56 -3.06 8.53 -7.84
N TRP A 57 -2.67 7.50 -8.59
CA TRP A 57 -3.52 6.83 -9.58
C TRP A 57 -4.57 5.91 -8.93
N TRP A 58 -4.33 5.47 -7.70
CA TRP A 58 -5.22 4.58 -6.95
C TRP A 58 -6.23 5.35 -6.07
N GLY A 59 -7.44 4.83 -5.88
CA GLY A 59 -8.41 5.37 -4.91
C GLY A 59 -8.85 6.82 -5.20
N GLU A 60 -9.05 7.59 -4.13
CA GLU A 60 -9.45 9.00 -4.19
C GLU A 60 -8.21 9.90 -4.29
N ASN A 61 -7.51 9.85 -5.43
CA ASN A 61 -6.21 10.50 -5.68
C ASN A 61 -5.09 10.06 -4.72
N GLY A 62 -5.01 8.76 -4.43
CA GLY A 62 -4.08 8.16 -3.47
C GLY A 62 -4.55 8.15 -2.01
N TYR A 63 -5.73 8.71 -1.75
CA TYR A 63 -6.41 8.64 -0.46
C TYR A 63 -7.54 7.61 -0.48
N PHE A 64 -8.00 7.22 0.69
CA PHE A 64 -9.24 6.46 0.86
C PHE A 64 -9.97 6.88 2.13
N ARG A 65 -11.26 6.57 2.16
CA ARG A 65 -12.12 6.72 3.33
C ARG A 65 -12.58 5.35 3.79
N ILE A 66 -12.60 5.12 5.09
CA ILE A 66 -12.89 3.83 5.72
C ILE A 66 -13.74 4.03 6.97
N LEU A 67 -14.67 3.11 7.23
CA LEU A 67 -15.61 3.17 8.36
C LEU A 67 -14.89 3.37 9.72
N ARG A 68 -15.40 4.30 10.53
CA ARG A 68 -14.83 4.75 11.81
C ARG A 68 -15.75 4.38 12.98
N GLY A 69 -15.15 3.93 14.09
CA GLY A 69 -15.85 3.56 15.32
C GLY A 69 -16.23 2.07 15.43
N THR A 70 -16.00 1.27 14.37
CA THR A 70 -16.20 -0.19 14.35
C THR A 70 -14.88 -0.98 14.36
N ASN A 71 -13.72 -0.30 14.39
CA ASN A 71 -12.40 -0.87 14.14
C ASN A 71 -12.31 -1.65 12.81
N GLU A 72 -12.94 -1.11 11.75
CA GLU A 72 -12.94 -1.68 10.40
C GLU A 72 -11.51 -2.05 9.94
N CYS A 73 -11.32 -3.28 9.49
CA CYS A 73 -10.03 -3.83 9.10
C CYS A 73 -8.88 -3.57 10.11
N GLU A 74 -9.15 -3.62 11.42
CA GLU A 74 -8.17 -3.34 12.49
C GLU A 74 -7.47 -1.96 12.38
N ILE A 75 -8.09 -0.94 11.76
CA ILE A 75 -7.44 0.36 11.57
C ILE A 75 -7.28 1.16 12.88
N GLU A 76 -8.18 0.98 13.84
CA GLU A 76 -8.22 1.76 15.09
C GLU A 76 -7.36 1.16 16.20
N ASN A 77 -6.90 -0.09 16.04
CA ASN A 77 -6.07 -0.81 17.02
C ASN A 77 -4.62 -0.30 17.14
N TYR A 78 -4.01 0.24 16.07
CA TYR A 78 -2.55 0.34 15.96
C TYR A 78 -2.03 1.69 15.39
N VAL A 79 -2.27 2.79 16.12
CA VAL A 79 -1.93 4.18 15.69
C VAL A 79 -0.68 4.72 16.43
N LEU A 80 0.24 5.41 15.73
CA LEU A 80 1.58 5.82 16.22
C LEU A 80 2.00 7.24 15.74
N ALA A 81 2.90 7.96 16.45
CA ALA A 81 3.45 9.29 16.06
C ALA A 81 4.79 9.67 16.76
N SER A 82 5.69 10.47 16.14
CA SER A 82 6.95 10.99 16.78
C SER A 82 7.53 12.33 16.18
N TRP A 83 8.85 12.59 16.27
CA TRP A 83 9.65 13.81 15.90
C TRP A 83 11.08 13.37 15.38
N ALA A 84 11.86 14.17 14.60
CA ALA A 84 13.09 13.72 13.85
C ALA A 84 14.21 14.80 13.51
N ASP A 85 15.30 14.42 12.77
CA ASP A 85 16.42 15.24 12.14
C ASP A 85 17.20 14.47 10.98
N VAL A 86 18.16 15.05 10.19
CA VAL A 86 18.59 14.61 8.78
C VAL A 86 20.11 14.79 8.31
N PHE A 87 20.78 13.91 7.45
CA PHE A 87 21.93 14.13 6.44
C PHE A 87 22.50 12.83 5.66
N ILE A 88 23.24 12.88 4.46
CA ILE A 88 23.13 11.85 3.30
C ILE A 88 24.19 11.75 2.07
N LYS A 89 24.42 10.58 1.34
CA LYS A 89 24.53 10.31 -0.20
C LYS A 89 24.98 8.87 -0.77
N ALA A 90 25.12 8.60 -2.13
CA ALA A 90 25.09 7.26 -2.89
C ALA A 90 25.86 7.13 -4.30
N LYS A 91 25.96 6.09 -5.25
CA LYS A 91 25.58 4.62 -5.55
C LYS A 91 26.49 3.83 -6.63
N VAL A 92 26.01 2.79 -7.43
CA VAL A 92 26.71 1.67 -8.22
C VAL A 92 25.81 0.93 -9.34
N SER A 93 26.29 0.21 -10.43
CA SER A 93 25.72 -1.08 -11.08
C SER A 93 26.32 -1.68 -12.44
N SER A 94 25.89 -2.91 -12.93
CA SER A 94 26.16 -3.64 -14.25
C SER A 94 25.21 -4.88 -14.63
N GLN A 95 25.31 -5.56 -15.83
CA GLN A 95 24.55 -6.78 -16.38
C GLN A 95 25.28 -7.52 -17.59
N GLY A 96 24.91 -8.63 -18.33
CA GLY A 96 23.91 -9.77 -18.33
C GLY A 96 23.48 -10.38 -19.74
N GLN A 97 23.36 -11.73 -20.03
CA GLN A 97 22.83 -12.34 -21.34
C GLN A 97 22.43 -13.89 -21.43
N SER A 98 21.97 -14.45 -22.61
CA SER A 98 21.16 -15.73 -22.81
C SER A 98 21.22 -16.48 -24.23
N PHE A 99 20.47 -17.61 -24.50
CA PHE A 99 20.26 -18.30 -25.84
C PHE A 99 18.99 -19.26 -26.01
N ALA A 100 18.78 -20.01 -27.15
CA ALA A 100 17.45 -20.39 -27.76
C ALA A 100 17.08 -21.89 -28.18
N ARG A 101 16.05 -22.13 -29.07
CA ARG A 101 15.22 -23.38 -29.30
C ARG A 101 14.73 -23.68 -30.78
N GLN A 102 13.76 -24.61 -31.00
CA GLN A 102 13.31 -25.21 -32.31
C GLN A 102 11.73 -25.28 -32.54
N PRO A 103 11.01 -26.24 -33.23
CA PRO A 103 9.67 -26.00 -33.90
C PRO A 103 8.42 -26.83 -33.42
N VAL A 104 7.20 -26.63 -33.98
CA VAL A 104 5.93 -26.66 -33.18
C VAL A 104 4.57 -27.20 -33.74
N LEU A 105 3.66 -27.61 -32.82
CA LEU A 105 2.21 -27.91 -32.95
C LEU A 105 1.31 -26.83 -32.26
N ARG A 106 0.08 -26.55 -32.73
CA ARG A 106 -0.77 -25.40 -32.33
C ARG A 106 -1.98 -25.69 -31.42
N CYS A 107 -2.32 -24.73 -30.55
CA CYS A 107 -3.49 -24.64 -29.67
C CYS A 107 -4.23 -23.28 -29.80
N HIS A 108 -5.34 -23.09 -29.07
CA HIS A 108 -6.14 -21.86 -29.04
C HIS A 108 -6.68 -21.52 -27.63
N HIS A 109 -6.57 -20.26 -27.20
CA HIS A 109 -7.12 -19.75 -25.93
C HIS A 109 -7.58 -18.28 -26.05
N LYS A 110 -8.78 -17.95 -25.57
CA LYS A 110 -9.38 -16.59 -25.59
C LYS A 110 -9.10 -15.78 -26.87
N GLY A 111 -9.34 -16.39 -28.05
CA GLY A 111 -9.13 -15.75 -29.36
C GLY A 111 -7.69 -15.74 -29.89
N THR A 112 -6.72 -16.21 -29.10
CA THR A 112 -5.31 -16.28 -29.46
C THR A 112 -4.92 -17.70 -29.86
N TYR A 113 -4.29 -17.87 -31.03
CA TYR A 113 -3.67 -19.12 -31.46
C TYR A 113 -2.18 -19.09 -31.15
N PHE A 114 -1.68 -20.13 -30.50
CA PHE A 114 -0.29 -20.22 -30.02
C PHE A 114 0.14 -21.68 -29.88
N THR A 115 1.43 -21.93 -29.77
CA THR A 115 2.03 -23.25 -30.03
C THR A 115 2.98 -23.67 -28.91
N GLN A 116 3.28 -24.97 -28.73
CA GLN A 116 4.02 -25.47 -27.55
C GLN A 116 5.50 -24.99 -27.39
N PHE A 117 6.03 -24.17 -28.30
CA PHE A 117 7.34 -23.51 -28.19
C PHE A 117 7.21 -21.98 -28.30
N ASP A 118 6.01 -21.44 -28.54
CA ASP A 118 5.76 -20.01 -28.34
C ASP A 118 5.85 -19.67 -26.84
N PRO A 119 6.09 -18.39 -26.49
CA PRO A 119 5.87 -17.92 -25.13
C PRO A 119 4.44 -18.25 -24.65
N PRO A 120 4.24 -18.59 -23.36
CA PRO A 120 2.92 -18.81 -22.81
C PRO A 120 2.00 -17.60 -23.00
N VAL A 121 0.76 -17.81 -23.44
CA VAL A 121 -0.24 -16.75 -23.55
C VAL A 121 -0.63 -16.30 -22.15
N LYS A 122 -0.55 -15.00 -21.88
CA LYS A 122 -0.89 -14.41 -20.58
C LYS A 122 -2.40 -14.14 -20.52
N ASP A 123 -3.09 -14.81 -19.60
CA ASP A 123 -4.50 -14.61 -19.30
C ASP A 123 -4.65 -13.98 -17.91
N ASN A 124 -4.89 -12.66 -17.89
CA ASN A 124 -4.74 -11.81 -16.71
C ASN A 124 -3.38 -12.11 -16.01
N CYS A 125 -3.35 -12.74 -14.83
CA CYS A 125 -2.12 -13.06 -14.11
C CYS A 125 -1.55 -14.46 -14.39
N ASN A 126 -2.32 -15.32 -15.06
CA ASN A 126 -2.00 -16.72 -15.29
C ASN A 126 -1.31 -16.92 -16.65
N LEU A 127 -0.43 -17.92 -16.76
CA LEU A 127 0.21 -18.27 -18.02
C LEU A 127 -0.36 -19.57 -18.59
N CYS A 128 -0.91 -19.48 -19.79
CA CYS A 128 -1.48 -20.59 -20.54
C CYS A 128 -0.44 -21.19 -21.49
N ARG A 129 -0.23 -22.50 -21.40
CA ARG A 129 0.73 -23.27 -22.20
C ARG A 129 0.00 -24.28 -23.07
N CYS A 130 0.35 -24.29 -24.36
CA CYS A 130 -0.07 -25.32 -25.31
C CYS A 130 0.69 -26.62 -24.99
N GLN A 131 -0.03 -27.71 -24.81
CA GLN A 131 0.52 -29.03 -24.53
C GLN A 131 0.79 -29.82 -25.83
N PRO A 132 1.63 -30.87 -25.81
CA PRO A 132 1.95 -31.66 -27.00
C PRO A 132 0.75 -32.37 -27.65
N ASP A 133 -0.35 -32.54 -26.91
CA ASP A 133 -1.61 -33.16 -27.34
C ASP A 133 -2.65 -32.14 -27.85
N GLY A 134 -2.33 -30.84 -27.87
CA GLY A 134 -3.23 -29.76 -28.27
C GLY A 134 -4.08 -29.17 -27.15
N GLN A 135 -3.98 -29.67 -25.90
CA GLN A 135 -4.69 -29.06 -24.77
C GLN A 135 -4.03 -27.74 -24.32
N VAL A 136 -4.84 -26.82 -23.77
CA VAL A 136 -4.33 -25.62 -23.10
C VAL A 136 -4.37 -25.83 -21.59
N LEU A 137 -3.19 -25.74 -20.96
CA LEU A 137 -3.06 -25.73 -19.50
C LEU A 137 -2.66 -24.33 -19.03
N CYS A 138 -3.55 -23.66 -18.32
CA CYS A 138 -3.28 -22.40 -17.64
C CYS A 138 -2.91 -22.62 -16.17
N ASP A 139 -2.03 -21.78 -15.64
CA ASP A 139 -1.87 -21.59 -14.19
C ASP A 139 -3.25 -21.22 -13.55
N ARG A 140 -3.44 -21.50 -12.26
CA ARG A 140 -4.71 -21.28 -11.52
C ARG A 140 -4.53 -20.39 -10.28
N GLU A 141 -3.80 -19.30 -10.46
CA GLU A 141 -3.48 -18.33 -9.41
C GLU A 141 -4.62 -17.30 -9.29
N THR A 142 -4.99 -16.95 -8.05
CA THR A 142 -5.87 -15.82 -7.77
C THR A 142 -5.22 -14.53 -8.28
N CYS A 143 -5.86 -13.81 -9.20
CA CYS A 143 -5.35 -12.55 -9.72
C CYS A 143 -5.69 -11.35 -8.81
N LEU A 144 -4.83 -10.34 -8.81
CA LEU A 144 -4.98 -9.13 -7.99
C LEU A 144 -6.12 -8.23 -8.48
N VAL A 145 -6.31 -8.18 -9.79
CA VAL A 145 -7.51 -7.62 -10.43
C VAL A 145 -8.38 -8.77 -10.92
N ASP A 146 -9.68 -8.70 -10.67
CA ASP A 146 -10.67 -9.74 -10.94
C ASP A 146 -11.97 -9.06 -11.37
N GLU A 147 -12.40 -9.30 -12.60
CA GLU A 147 -13.51 -8.57 -13.22
C GLU A 147 -14.87 -8.97 -12.67
N ASP A 148 -15.02 -10.21 -12.18
CA ASP A 148 -16.23 -10.68 -11.50
C ASP A 148 -16.33 -10.05 -10.11
N LEU A 149 -15.22 -9.95 -9.37
CA LEU A 149 -15.14 -9.21 -8.10
C LEU A 149 -15.49 -7.72 -8.29
N LEU A 150 -14.91 -7.07 -9.31
CA LEU A 150 -15.22 -5.68 -9.67
C LEU A 150 -16.72 -5.51 -10.01
N HIS A 151 -17.31 -6.44 -10.75
CA HIS A 151 -18.73 -6.40 -11.08
C HIS A 151 -19.61 -6.55 -9.84
N ASN A 152 -19.32 -7.54 -8.99
CA ASN A 152 -20.08 -7.83 -7.78
C ASN A 152 -20.07 -6.65 -6.79
N ILE A 153 -18.89 -6.04 -6.54
CA ILE A 153 -18.79 -4.84 -5.69
C ILE A 153 -19.59 -3.68 -6.27
N ASN A 154 -19.47 -3.41 -7.58
CA ASN A 154 -20.14 -2.27 -8.19
C ASN A 154 -21.67 -2.45 -8.30
N SER A 155 -22.16 -3.66 -8.56
CA SER A 155 -23.59 -4.01 -8.48
C SER A 155 -24.14 -3.88 -7.05
N ALA A 156 -23.31 -4.12 -6.03
CA ALA A 156 -23.66 -3.94 -4.61
C ALA A 156 -23.33 -2.55 -4.03
N SER A 157 -22.77 -1.62 -4.81
CA SER A 157 -22.11 -0.39 -4.34
C SER A 157 -22.99 0.50 -3.44
N ARG A 158 -24.29 0.63 -3.74
CA ARG A 158 -25.26 1.37 -2.91
C ARG A 158 -25.42 0.79 -1.50
N THR A 159 -25.28 -0.53 -1.35
CA THR A 159 -25.40 -1.24 -0.06
C THR A 159 -24.07 -1.31 0.68
N LEU A 160 -22.94 -1.31 -0.06
CA LEU A 160 -21.59 -1.33 0.50
C LEU A 160 -21.09 0.06 0.93
N GLY A 161 -21.58 1.14 0.32
CA GLY A 161 -21.15 2.52 0.56
C GLY A 161 -19.88 2.92 -0.20
N TRP A 162 -19.34 2.05 -1.05
CA TRP A 162 -18.14 2.28 -1.85
C TRP A 162 -18.20 1.57 -3.21
N ARG A 163 -17.27 1.92 -4.10
CA ARG A 163 -17.17 1.41 -5.48
C ARG A 163 -15.75 0.95 -5.83
N ALA A 164 -15.66 0.06 -6.80
CA ALA A 164 -14.42 -0.56 -7.27
C ALA A 164 -14.04 -0.10 -8.69
N SER A 165 -12.74 -0.13 -9.02
CA SER A 165 -12.20 0.13 -10.36
C SER A 165 -11.13 -0.88 -10.74
N ASN A 166 -10.99 -1.13 -12.04
CA ASN A 166 -9.79 -1.73 -12.61
C ASN A 166 -8.63 -0.70 -12.53
N TYR A 167 -7.42 -1.18 -12.30
CA TYR A 167 -6.18 -0.41 -12.26
C TYR A 167 -5.12 -1.13 -13.11
N THR A 168 -4.66 -0.49 -14.19
CA THR A 168 -3.71 -1.09 -15.14
C THR A 168 -2.36 -1.41 -14.50
N GLU A 169 -1.98 -0.66 -13.46
CA GLU A 169 -0.80 -0.87 -12.63
C GLU A 169 -0.85 -2.20 -11.85
N PHE A 170 -2.05 -2.72 -11.57
CA PHE A 170 -2.29 -4.03 -10.92
C PHE A 170 -2.67 -5.14 -11.90
N TRP A 171 -2.97 -4.83 -13.17
CA TRP A 171 -3.43 -5.82 -14.14
C TRP A 171 -2.37 -6.91 -14.41
N GLY A 172 -2.80 -8.17 -14.41
CA GLY A 172 -1.91 -9.30 -14.65
C GLY A 172 -0.84 -9.53 -13.60
N ARG A 173 -1.12 -9.14 -12.35
CA ARG A 173 -0.38 -9.50 -11.12
C ARG A 173 -1.15 -10.56 -10.33
N LYS A 174 -0.43 -11.42 -9.61
CA LYS A 174 -1.05 -12.38 -8.69
C LYS A 174 -1.49 -11.66 -7.42
N TYR A 175 -2.50 -12.19 -6.74
CA TYR A 175 -2.93 -11.65 -5.44
C TYR A 175 -1.80 -11.74 -4.40
N SER A 176 -1.00 -12.80 -4.45
CA SER A 176 0.25 -12.95 -3.69
C SER A 176 1.28 -11.84 -3.95
N ASP A 177 1.43 -11.35 -5.20
CA ASP A 177 2.27 -10.17 -5.48
C ASP A 177 1.76 -8.93 -4.71
N GLY A 178 0.42 -8.79 -4.59
CA GLY A 178 -0.21 -7.75 -3.80
C GLY A 178 0.12 -7.87 -2.32
N LEU A 179 -0.05 -9.06 -1.75
CA LEU A 179 0.26 -9.34 -0.34
C LEU A 179 1.74 -9.11 0.00
N ASP A 180 2.67 -9.59 -0.81
CA ASP A 180 4.11 -9.56 -0.51
C ASP A 180 4.79 -8.21 -0.84
N LEU A 181 4.28 -7.48 -1.84
CA LEU A 181 4.98 -6.31 -2.43
C LEU A 181 4.19 -5.00 -2.37
N ARG A 182 2.86 -5.04 -2.20
CA ARG A 182 2.02 -3.84 -1.98
C ARG A 182 1.62 -3.68 -0.53
N LEU A 183 1.46 -4.77 0.21
CA LEU A 183 1.50 -4.75 1.69
C LEU A 183 2.95 -4.93 2.17
N GLY A 184 3.20 -4.91 3.47
CA GLY A 184 4.58 -4.98 3.99
C GLY A 184 4.78 -4.44 5.40
N THR A 185 3.72 -4.20 6.14
CA THR A 185 3.84 -3.94 7.58
C THR A 185 3.68 -5.27 8.30
N PHE A 186 4.65 -5.68 9.11
CA PHE A 186 4.48 -6.84 9.97
C PHE A 186 3.53 -6.54 11.12
N GLU A 187 2.87 -7.58 11.63
CA GLU A 187 1.97 -7.45 12.78
C GLU A 187 2.67 -6.77 13.98
N PRO A 188 2.00 -5.86 14.70
CA PRO A 188 2.56 -5.20 15.87
C PRO A 188 3.02 -6.19 16.96
N THR A 189 4.22 -5.98 17.48
CA THR A 189 4.79 -6.78 18.58
C THR A 189 3.98 -6.60 19.87
N TYR A 190 4.01 -7.56 20.79
CA TYR A 190 3.24 -7.48 22.05
C TYR A 190 3.45 -6.16 22.83
N PRO A 191 4.69 -5.61 22.97
CA PRO A 191 4.89 -4.30 23.60
C PRO A 191 4.13 -3.15 22.91
N VAL A 192 3.95 -3.19 21.58
CA VAL A 192 3.17 -2.19 20.82
C VAL A 192 1.68 -2.38 21.09
N LYS A 193 1.20 -3.63 21.09
CA LYS A 193 -0.20 -3.97 21.43
C LYS A 193 -0.57 -3.61 22.87
N ALA A 194 0.41 -3.57 23.78
CA ALA A 194 0.23 -3.25 25.19
C ALA A 194 0.42 -1.75 25.53
N MET A 195 0.60 -0.86 24.55
CA MET A 195 0.76 0.57 24.82
C MET A 195 -0.55 1.24 25.25
N THR A 196 -0.47 2.14 26.23
CA THR A 196 -1.62 2.90 26.73
C THR A 196 -2.20 3.79 25.62
N ARG A 197 -3.49 3.58 25.30
CA ARG A 197 -4.25 4.44 24.39
C ARG A 197 -4.25 5.89 24.89
N LEU A 198 -3.80 6.83 24.05
CA LEU A 198 -3.89 8.26 24.35
C LEU A 198 -5.37 8.70 24.42
N THR A 199 -5.75 9.34 25.52
CA THR A 199 -7.07 9.94 25.71
C THR A 199 -7.00 11.46 25.54
N SER A 200 -7.90 12.02 24.73
CA SER A 200 -8.01 13.48 24.58
C SER A 200 -8.70 14.09 25.80
N ARG A 201 -8.19 15.22 26.30
CA ARG A 201 -8.87 16.03 27.32
C ARG A 201 -9.92 16.98 26.74
N ARG A 202 -10.02 17.11 25.41
CA ARG A 202 -11.14 17.82 24.77
C ARG A 202 -12.33 16.86 24.67
N SER A 203 -13.48 17.26 25.23
CA SER A 203 -14.76 16.58 25.06
C SER A 203 -15.22 16.64 23.60
N GLU A 204 -15.12 17.81 22.98
CA GLU A 204 -15.61 18.06 21.62
C GLU A 204 -14.47 18.10 20.60
N HIS A 205 -14.68 17.36 19.52
CA HIS A 205 -13.87 17.36 18.31
C HIS A 205 -14.82 17.69 17.15
N PRO A 206 -14.38 18.42 16.10
CA PRO A 206 -15.26 18.77 14.98
C PRO A 206 -15.73 17.50 14.24
N ARG A 207 -16.94 17.54 13.66
CA ARG A 207 -17.53 16.39 12.94
C ARG A 207 -16.62 15.93 11.79
N SER A 208 -16.02 16.87 11.08
CA SER A 208 -14.99 16.65 10.07
C SER A 208 -13.71 17.41 10.40
N PHE A 209 -12.58 16.86 9.95
CA PHE A 209 -11.26 17.45 10.07
C PHE A 209 -10.37 16.87 8.97
N ASP A 210 -9.59 17.70 8.29
CA ASP A 210 -8.54 17.25 7.39
C ASP A 210 -7.26 18.05 7.63
N SER A 211 -6.15 17.35 7.86
CA SER A 211 -4.84 17.98 8.06
C SER A 211 -4.40 18.79 6.84
N ARG A 212 -4.86 18.44 5.64
CA ARG A 212 -4.53 19.11 4.37
C ARG A 212 -5.15 20.52 4.31
N ASP A 213 -6.36 20.67 4.84
CA ASP A 213 -7.07 21.96 4.89
C ASP A 213 -6.58 22.82 6.06
N GLN A 214 -6.22 22.19 7.19
CA GLN A 214 -5.75 22.88 8.40
C GLN A 214 -4.28 23.29 8.32
N TRP A 215 -3.46 22.56 7.57
CA TRP A 215 -2.05 22.87 7.32
C TRP A 215 -1.69 22.70 5.83
N PRO A 216 -2.19 23.58 4.94
CA PRO A 216 -1.91 23.51 3.51
C PRO A 216 -0.40 23.52 3.21
N GLY A 217 0.04 22.58 2.37
CA GLY A 217 1.45 22.42 2.00
C GLY A 217 2.35 21.74 3.06
N PHE A 218 1.88 21.54 4.30
CA PHE A 218 2.66 20.84 5.33
C PHE A 218 2.41 19.32 5.31
N VAL A 219 1.23 18.88 4.86
CA VAL A 219 0.93 17.45 4.67
C VAL A 219 1.64 16.96 3.40
N SER A 220 2.61 16.06 3.57
CA SER A 220 3.38 15.47 2.49
C SER A 220 2.48 14.76 1.46
N ARG A 221 2.89 14.78 0.18
CA ARG A 221 2.14 14.15 -0.92
C ARG A 221 1.94 12.64 -0.72
N VAL A 222 1.00 12.07 -1.47
CA VAL A 222 0.97 10.60 -1.65
C VAL A 222 2.19 10.20 -2.49
N VAL A 223 2.83 9.10 -2.12
CA VAL A 223 3.94 8.48 -2.85
C VAL A 223 3.54 7.07 -3.30
N ASP A 224 4.21 6.55 -4.33
CA ASP A 224 4.06 5.16 -4.76
C ASP A 224 5.27 4.33 -4.30
N GLN A 225 5.02 3.31 -3.47
CA GLN A 225 6.02 2.34 -3.05
C GLN A 225 6.45 1.37 -4.17
N GLY A 226 5.78 1.42 -5.33
CA GLY A 226 5.95 0.45 -6.40
C GLY A 226 5.72 -0.98 -5.91
N TRP A 227 6.48 -1.93 -6.47
CA TRP A 227 6.42 -3.34 -6.11
C TRP A 227 7.46 -3.70 -5.04
N CYS A 228 7.42 -2.99 -3.92
CA CYS A 228 8.30 -3.16 -2.76
C CYS A 228 7.48 -3.03 -1.47
N GLY A 229 7.39 -4.11 -0.68
CA GLY A 229 6.60 -4.18 0.55
C GLY A 229 7.19 -3.33 1.66
N SER A 230 6.91 -2.03 1.59
CA SER A 230 7.65 -0.98 2.29
C SER A 230 6.77 0.09 2.91
N SER A 231 5.45 -0.14 2.98
CA SER A 231 4.51 0.77 3.64
C SER A 231 4.88 1.08 5.09
N TRP A 232 5.55 0.15 5.78
CA TRP A 232 6.15 0.36 7.10
C TRP A 232 7.17 1.51 7.15
N ALA A 233 7.95 1.69 6.09
CA ALA A 233 8.93 2.78 5.96
C ALA A 233 8.27 4.05 5.42
N VAL A 234 7.40 3.91 4.41
CA VAL A 234 6.71 5.03 3.75
C VAL A 234 5.80 5.78 4.72
N SER A 235 4.91 5.09 5.45
CA SER A 235 4.02 5.77 6.39
C SER A 235 4.78 6.47 7.52
N THR A 236 5.84 5.84 8.04
CA THR A 236 6.73 6.39 9.07
C THR A 236 7.38 7.70 8.60
N THR A 237 7.94 7.70 7.39
CA THR A 237 8.62 8.89 6.84
C THR A 237 7.66 9.99 6.42
N SER A 238 6.50 9.67 5.82
CA SER A 238 5.45 10.68 5.55
C SER A 238 4.90 11.30 6.84
N VAL A 239 4.55 10.53 7.87
CA VAL A 239 4.05 11.08 9.14
C VAL A 239 5.12 11.92 9.86
N ALA A 240 6.39 11.56 9.74
CA ALA A 240 7.49 12.39 10.26
C ALA A 240 7.65 13.70 9.48
N SER A 241 7.57 13.65 8.15
CA SER A 241 7.62 14.81 7.24
C SER A 241 6.52 15.82 7.55
N ASP A 242 5.27 15.35 7.70
CA ASP A 242 4.13 16.19 8.08
C ASP A 242 4.35 16.88 9.41
N ARG A 243 4.86 16.12 10.39
CA ARG A 243 5.03 16.61 11.76
C ARG A 243 6.20 17.59 11.85
N PHE A 244 7.26 17.42 11.07
CA PHE A 244 8.29 18.45 10.89
C PHE A 244 7.67 19.78 10.44
N ALA A 245 6.91 19.77 9.34
CA ALA A 245 6.33 20.98 8.77
C ALA A 245 5.35 21.66 9.74
N ILE A 246 4.45 20.89 10.37
CA ILE A 246 3.48 21.40 11.36
C ILE A 246 4.18 21.99 12.60
N LEU A 247 5.18 21.29 13.16
CA LEU A 247 5.80 21.67 14.44
C LEU A 247 6.85 22.77 14.28
N SER A 248 7.56 22.80 13.15
CA SER A 248 8.47 23.89 12.77
C SER A 248 7.73 25.16 12.30
N LYS A 249 6.41 25.07 12.08
CA LYS A 249 5.55 26.10 11.47
C LYS A 249 6.00 26.47 10.05
N GLY A 250 6.31 25.47 9.24
CA GLY A 250 6.69 25.63 7.83
C GLY A 250 8.14 26.07 7.60
N ARG A 251 9.01 25.96 8.61
CA ARG A 251 10.47 26.17 8.43
C ARG A 251 11.13 24.94 7.82
N GLU A 252 10.73 23.76 8.30
CA GLU A 252 11.23 22.46 7.84
C GLU A 252 10.12 21.73 7.08
N VAL A 253 10.01 21.98 5.77
CA VAL A 253 9.04 21.30 4.87
C VAL A 253 9.80 20.32 3.99
N VAL A 254 10.20 19.19 4.57
CA VAL A 254 11.06 18.19 3.95
C VAL A 254 10.36 16.84 3.82
N GLN A 255 10.53 16.17 2.68
CA GLN A 255 10.11 14.78 2.48
C GLN A 255 11.24 13.85 2.93
N LEU A 256 11.02 13.07 3.99
CA LEU A 256 11.99 12.05 4.43
C LEU A 256 11.95 10.81 3.54
N ALA A 257 13.12 10.20 3.33
CA ALA A 257 13.37 9.06 2.46
C ALA A 257 12.95 7.72 3.08
N PRO A 258 11.91 7.03 2.54
CA PRO A 258 11.58 5.68 2.98
C PRO A 258 12.73 4.71 2.69
N GLN A 259 13.49 4.96 1.61
CA GLN A 259 14.58 4.10 1.15
C GLN A 259 15.79 4.07 2.09
N HIS A 260 16.02 5.15 2.86
CA HIS A 260 17.02 5.14 3.93
C HIS A 260 16.63 4.12 5.00
N LEU A 261 15.36 4.08 5.42
CA LEU A 261 14.87 3.06 6.37
C LEU A 261 14.99 1.64 5.79
N LEU A 262 14.61 1.42 4.53
CA LEU A 262 14.71 0.12 3.85
C LEU A 262 16.14 -0.43 3.77
N SER A 263 17.12 0.46 3.62
CA SER A 263 18.54 0.11 3.50
C SER A 263 19.28 -0.02 4.84
N CYS A 264 18.93 0.80 5.83
CA CYS A 264 19.74 1.00 7.03
C CYS A 264 19.14 0.44 8.34
N VAL A 265 17.82 0.23 8.44
CA VAL A 265 17.21 -0.30 9.67
C VAL A 265 17.53 -1.81 9.82
N ARG A 266 18.47 -2.12 10.71
CA ARG A 266 18.85 -3.50 11.06
C ARG A 266 17.66 -4.23 11.69
N LYS A 267 17.63 -5.56 11.52
CA LYS A 267 16.54 -6.47 11.92
C LYS A 267 15.20 -6.31 11.17
N GLN A 268 15.10 -5.43 10.16
CA GLN A 268 13.98 -5.40 9.21
C GLN A 268 14.33 -6.12 7.90
N ARG A 269 13.33 -6.37 7.03
CA ARG A 269 13.52 -7.12 5.78
C ARG A 269 13.47 -6.24 4.51
N GLY A 270 13.35 -4.93 4.63
CA GLY A 270 13.34 -4.01 3.49
C GLY A 270 12.01 -4.09 2.75
N CYS A 271 12.05 -4.44 1.45
CA CYS A 271 10.85 -4.68 0.64
C CYS A 271 10.09 -5.97 1.00
N ASN A 272 10.68 -6.86 1.81
CA ASN A 272 10.00 -8.06 2.30
C ASN A 272 9.38 -7.81 3.69
N GLY A 273 9.02 -6.56 3.95
CA GLY A 273 8.33 -6.06 5.15
C GLY A 273 9.18 -5.60 6.34
N GLY A 274 8.50 -4.96 7.29
CA GLY A 274 9.07 -4.51 8.56
C GLY A 274 8.05 -4.02 9.59
N HIS A 275 8.49 -3.81 10.84
CA HIS A 275 7.66 -3.28 11.93
C HIS A 275 7.83 -1.75 12.12
N LEU A 276 6.71 -1.06 12.39
CA LEU A 276 6.66 0.40 12.59
C LEU A 276 7.37 0.88 13.86
N ASP A 277 7.32 0.11 14.94
CA ASP A 277 7.95 0.46 16.22
C ASP A 277 9.47 0.56 16.09
N VAL A 278 10.11 -0.33 15.36
CA VAL A 278 11.55 -0.28 15.08
C VAL A 278 11.88 0.87 14.12
N ALA A 279 11.01 1.18 13.14
CA ALA A 279 11.17 2.32 12.25
C ALA A 279 11.15 3.65 13.01
N TRP A 280 10.13 3.86 13.84
CA TRP A 280 10.03 5.03 14.74
C TRP A 280 11.17 5.09 15.76
N ASN A 281 11.63 3.94 16.29
CA ASN A 281 12.78 3.90 17.21
C ASN A 281 14.12 4.22 16.52
N TYR A 282 14.30 3.85 15.24
CA TYR A 282 15.47 4.22 14.46
C TYR A 282 15.48 5.71 14.17
N LEU A 283 14.38 6.24 13.64
CA LEU A 283 14.19 7.67 13.34
C LEU A 283 14.42 8.55 14.59
N ARG A 284 13.95 8.11 15.77
CA ARG A 284 14.21 8.78 17.07
C ARG A 284 15.68 8.76 17.52
N ARG A 285 16.50 7.82 17.04
CA ARG A 285 17.88 7.57 17.52
C ARG A 285 18.98 7.99 16.55
N ALA A 286 18.68 8.01 15.25
CA ALA A 286 19.66 8.22 14.18
C ALA A 286 19.21 9.25 13.12
N GLY A 287 17.98 9.77 13.22
CA GLY A 287 17.39 10.58 12.17
C GLY A 287 17.06 9.78 10.90
N VAL A 288 16.65 10.47 9.84
CA VAL A 288 16.45 9.89 8.50
C VAL A 288 16.83 10.92 7.45
N ALA A 289 17.52 10.49 6.39
CA ALA A 289 17.73 11.27 5.17
C ALA A 289 16.42 11.85 4.58
N ASP A 290 16.51 13.02 3.94
CA ASP A 290 15.57 13.47 2.92
C ASP A 290 15.61 12.60 1.64
N GLU A 291 14.52 12.69 0.89
CA GLU A 291 14.27 12.00 -0.37
C GLU A 291 15.16 12.51 -1.53
N GLU A 292 15.67 13.75 -1.49
CA GLU A 292 16.50 14.27 -2.59
C GLU A 292 17.86 13.56 -2.65
N CYS A 293 18.46 13.29 -1.49
CA CYS A 293 19.80 12.71 -1.43
C CYS A 293 19.81 11.21 -1.10
N TYR A 294 18.71 10.63 -0.59
CA TYR A 294 18.50 9.17 -0.60
C TYR A 294 17.21 8.80 -1.36
N PRO A 295 17.16 9.00 -2.70
CA PRO A 295 15.96 8.74 -3.48
C PRO A 295 15.43 7.32 -3.35
N TYR A 296 14.12 7.19 -3.52
CA TYR A 296 13.43 5.92 -3.46
C TYR A 296 13.73 5.02 -4.67
N GLU A 297 14.23 3.81 -4.39
CA GLU A 297 14.69 2.84 -5.40
C GLU A 297 13.87 1.54 -5.39
N ALA A 298 12.77 1.49 -4.63
CA ALA A 298 11.86 0.34 -4.49
C ALA A 298 12.58 -1.01 -4.26
N SER A 299 13.74 -1.01 -3.60
CA SER A 299 14.59 -2.22 -3.50
C SER A 299 15.49 -2.20 -2.26
N ARG A 300 15.75 -3.39 -1.70
CA ARG A 300 16.63 -3.52 -0.51
C ARG A 300 18.10 -3.42 -0.91
N ASN A 301 18.63 -2.20 -0.88
CA ASN A 301 20.05 -1.92 -1.16
C ASN A 301 20.89 -1.86 0.13
N LYS A 302 22.22 -2.00 0.01
CA LYS A 302 23.18 -1.71 1.10
C LYS A 302 22.97 -0.28 1.61
N CYS A 303 23.00 -0.12 2.94
CA CYS A 303 23.06 1.19 3.59
C CYS A 303 24.29 1.99 3.13
N ARG A 304 24.11 3.30 2.94
CA ARG A 304 25.11 4.24 2.37
C ARG A 304 25.52 5.34 3.34
N VAL A 305 24.74 5.51 4.41
CA VAL A 305 25.08 6.35 5.57
C VAL A 305 25.78 5.43 6.59
N HIS A 306 26.82 5.94 7.26
CA HIS A 306 27.71 5.18 8.12
C HIS A 306 27.78 5.78 9.53
#